data_AF-A0A2V2MX89-F1
#
_entry.id   AF-A0A2V2MX89-F1
#
_cell.length_a   1.000
_cell.length_b   1.000
_cell.length_c   1.000
_cell.angle_alpha   90.00
_cell.angle_beta   90.00
_cell.angle_gamma   90.00
#
_symmetry.space_group_name_H-M   'P 1'
#
loop_
_entity.id
_entity.type
_entity.pdbx_description
1 polymer ?
#
loop_
_entity_poly.entity_id
_entity_poly.type
_entity_poly.pdbx_seq_one_letter_code
_entity_poly.pdbx_strand_id
1 'polypeptide(L)'
;MRVGFIPLLCGLLCILLFILSGLPVGHELAGTGAKPTVKFVYASSGIMPQLLNTSQVDAFIVWESVVSTAKLGKIGTVIARDGDIPPDHKWENAACNVLVMRNNFVEQYPEIAALLSAVTIAGNHQIEKDPDTARNITANWVYGSKPIRSAGLYLNPIDVENQAFQYITFTSSAPLPDISRLKSSMDEDSSQMKVDYINGSVMLRAQELINGSSPVLSNDPPVVRIGYLPSSDLYAPLYVTIMSHKEICDTYGFCLAPDSGTSGRPTGASLLYHNQTAAKVVLLPGSVGGGVMTGLGQEAMEAAYIGSVPSELQISMGNDASVIQSINAGGSGLIVDNSAPCTDWNSFISWVKDRSAKGNPVIVAVPQSSIQEEMMREAFDYEGINILLYGIPPRWSVNGS
;
A
#
# COMPACT_ATOMS: atom_id res chain seq x y z
N MET A 1 24.81 -54.26 -52.65
CA MET A 1 24.99 -55.14 -51.47
C MET A 1 24.17 -54.57 -50.32
N ARG A 2 23.22 -55.39 -49.85
CA ARG A 2 22.65 -55.56 -48.49
C ARG A 2 22.44 -54.35 -47.56
N VAL A 3 21.16 -54.07 -47.22
CA VAL A 3 20.46 -54.26 -45.91
C VAL A 3 20.88 -53.21 -44.84
N GLY A 4 20.04 -52.50 -44.09
CA GLY A 4 18.58 -52.46 -43.87
C GLY A 4 18.23 -51.62 -42.62
N PHE A 5 16.93 -51.33 -42.43
CA PHE A 5 16.16 -51.14 -41.18
C PHE A 5 16.39 -49.99 -40.16
N ILE A 6 15.35 -49.13 -40.08
CA ILE A 6 14.54 -48.58 -38.94
C ILE A 6 15.13 -47.57 -37.91
N PRO A 7 14.34 -46.55 -37.47
CA PRO A 7 14.83 -45.33 -36.83
C PRO A 7 14.70 -45.30 -35.29
N LEU A 8 15.59 -44.53 -34.68
CA LEU A 8 15.61 -44.04 -33.29
C LEU A 8 15.71 -42.50 -33.42
N LEU A 9 15.13 -41.62 -32.62
CA LEU A 9 14.49 -41.76 -31.33
C LEU A 9 13.73 -40.43 -31.04
N CYS A 10 12.56 -40.59 -30.44
CA CYS A 10 11.70 -39.65 -29.72
C CYS A 10 12.34 -38.36 -29.14
N GLY A 11 12.23 -37.24 -29.86
CA GLY A 11 12.45 -35.91 -29.29
C GLY A 11 11.62 -34.88 -30.05
N LEU A 12 10.84 -34.08 -29.33
CA LEU A 12 9.91 -33.05 -29.82
C LEU A 12 8.60 -33.55 -30.44
N LEU A 13 7.71 -34.13 -29.62
CA LEU A 13 6.26 -33.98 -29.82
C LEU A 13 5.47 -34.26 -28.51
N CYS A 14 5.73 -33.49 -27.45
CA CYS A 14 4.98 -33.60 -26.17
C CYS A 14 4.52 -32.24 -25.61
N ILE A 15 4.28 -31.23 -26.46
CA ILE A 15 3.63 -29.98 -26.01
C ILE A 15 2.52 -29.62 -27.01
N LEU A 16 1.45 -30.41 -27.00
CA LEU A 16 0.12 -30.04 -27.51
C LEU A 16 -0.83 -31.21 -27.24
N LEU A 17 -2.01 -30.91 -26.68
CA LEU A 17 -3.13 -31.79 -26.30
C LEU A 17 -3.20 -32.22 -24.82
N PHE A 18 -3.61 -31.28 -23.97
CA PHE A 18 -4.53 -31.56 -22.86
C PHE A 18 -5.80 -30.70 -23.01
N ILE A 19 -6.43 -30.79 -24.19
CA ILE A 19 -7.85 -30.48 -24.37
C ILE A 19 -8.53 -31.83 -24.59
N LEU A 20 -9.61 -32.07 -23.83
CA LEU A 20 -10.45 -33.26 -23.76
C LEU A 20 -9.95 -34.44 -22.90
N SER A 21 -10.35 -34.44 -21.63
CA SER A 21 -11.06 -35.57 -21.05
C SER A 21 -11.79 -35.19 -19.76
N GLY A 22 -13.09 -35.48 -19.71
CA GLY A 22 -13.84 -35.68 -18.47
C GLY A 22 -14.57 -34.47 -17.90
N LEU A 23 -15.72 -34.11 -18.50
CA LEU A 23 -16.85 -33.61 -17.73
C LEU A 23 -17.25 -34.68 -16.70
N PRO A 24 -17.33 -34.39 -15.39
CA PRO A 24 -18.36 -34.98 -14.57
C PRO A 24 -19.62 -34.15 -14.78
N VAL A 25 -20.52 -34.66 -15.63
CA VAL A 25 -21.94 -34.43 -15.41
C VAL A 25 -22.27 -35.19 -14.13
N GLY A 26 -22.38 -34.47 -13.03
CA GLY A 26 -22.53 -35.05 -11.70
C GLY A 26 -23.18 -34.05 -10.76
N HIS A 27 -24.51 -34.14 -10.71
CA HIS A 27 -25.46 -33.74 -9.67
C HIS A 27 -25.22 -32.48 -8.84
N GLU A 28 -26.28 -31.64 -8.85
CA GLU A 28 -26.69 -30.79 -7.74
C GLU A 28 -26.27 -31.36 -6.38
N LEU A 29 -25.26 -30.75 -5.78
CA LEU A 29 -25.22 -30.57 -4.34
C LEU A 29 -25.58 -29.12 -4.10
N ALA A 30 -26.88 -28.82 -4.22
CA ALA A 30 -27.48 -27.73 -3.47
C ALA A 30 -27.39 -28.12 -1.99
N GLY A 31 -26.20 -27.95 -1.42
CA GLY A 31 -25.97 -28.02 0.01
C GLY A 31 -26.62 -26.80 0.63
N THR A 32 -27.86 -26.97 1.10
CA THR A 32 -28.52 -26.03 2.01
C THR A 32 -27.65 -25.91 3.27
N GLY A 33 -26.74 -24.92 3.29
CA GLY A 33 -25.87 -24.63 4.44
C GLY A 33 -24.42 -24.25 4.13
N ALA A 34 -23.93 -24.36 2.88
CA ALA A 34 -22.55 -23.95 2.56
C ALA A 34 -22.45 -22.42 2.42
N LYS A 35 -21.56 -21.78 3.20
CA LYS A 35 -21.29 -20.33 3.08
C LYS A 35 -20.76 -20.01 1.66
N PRO A 36 -21.21 -18.91 1.03
CA PRO A 36 -20.65 -18.44 -0.23
C PRO A 36 -19.12 -18.26 -0.14
N THR A 37 -18.43 -18.36 -1.26
CA THR A 37 -16.96 -18.29 -1.32
C THR A 37 -16.47 -17.25 -2.30
N VAL A 38 -15.30 -16.69 -1.99
CA VAL A 38 -14.48 -15.83 -2.86
C VAL A 38 -13.06 -16.39 -2.87
N LYS A 39 -12.33 -16.21 -3.97
CA LYS A 39 -10.94 -16.65 -4.12
C LYS A 39 -9.99 -15.47 -4.05
N PHE A 40 -9.00 -15.51 -3.18
CA PHE A 40 -7.94 -14.50 -3.12
C PHE A 40 -6.72 -14.92 -3.92
N VAL A 41 -6.19 -14.00 -4.70
CA VAL A 41 -4.85 -14.08 -5.30
C VAL A 41 -4.01 -12.97 -4.72
N TYR A 42 -2.82 -13.29 -4.21
CA TYR A 42 -1.85 -12.25 -3.88
C TYR A 42 -1.14 -11.77 -5.13
N ALA A 43 -1.11 -10.46 -5.31
CA ALA A 43 -0.46 -9.81 -6.44
C ALA A 43 0.20 -8.51 -5.97
N SER A 44 1.28 -8.10 -6.65
CA SER A 44 1.79 -6.74 -6.48
C SER A 44 0.87 -5.74 -7.17
N SER A 45 0.76 -4.54 -6.61
CA SER A 45 -0.13 -3.48 -7.13
C SER A 45 0.10 -3.20 -8.62
N GLY A 46 1.37 -3.21 -9.06
CA GLY A 46 1.73 -2.94 -10.45
C GLY A 46 1.24 -3.97 -11.47
N ILE A 47 0.95 -5.22 -11.07
CA ILE A 47 0.47 -6.26 -12.00
C ILE A 47 -1.05 -6.45 -11.99
N MET A 48 -1.75 -5.99 -10.94
CA MET A 48 -3.21 -6.20 -10.80
C MET A 48 -4.03 -5.69 -11.99
N PRO A 49 -3.76 -4.50 -12.57
CA PRO A 49 -4.49 -4.05 -13.75
C PRO A 49 -4.30 -5.00 -14.96
N GLN A 50 -3.11 -5.57 -15.12
CA GLN A 50 -2.86 -6.53 -16.21
C GLN A 50 -3.57 -7.87 -15.96
N LEU A 51 -3.64 -8.33 -14.71
CA LEU A 51 -4.38 -9.54 -14.36
C LEU A 51 -5.88 -9.36 -14.66
N LEU A 52 -6.46 -8.20 -14.35
CA LEU A 52 -7.84 -7.89 -14.70
C LEU A 52 -8.05 -7.81 -16.21
N ASN A 53 -7.19 -7.06 -16.92
CA ASN A 53 -7.27 -6.88 -18.38
C ASN A 53 -7.10 -8.19 -19.17
N THR A 54 -6.52 -9.23 -18.56
CA THR A 54 -6.38 -10.57 -19.17
C THR A 54 -7.34 -11.60 -18.59
N SER A 55 -8.32 -11.15 -17.80
CA SER A 55 -9.34 -11.98 -17.14
C SER A 55 -8.76 -13.11 -16.29
N GLN A 56 -7.56 -12.92 -15.74
CA GLN A 56 -6.95 -13.85 -14.77
C GLN A 56 -7.53 -13.66 -13.36
N VAL A 57 -8.09 -12.48 -13.10
CA VAL A 57 -8.88 -12.16 -11.90
C VAL A 57 -10.16 -11.46 -12.34
N ASP A 58 -11.18 -11.51 -11.49
CA ASP A 58 -12.49 -10.89 -11.72
C ASP A 58 -12.56 -9.47 -11.12
N ALA A 59 -11.74 -9.21 -10.09
CA ALA A 59 -11.63 -7.93 -9.40
C ALA A 59 -10.24 -7.77 -8.75
N PHE A 60 -9.90 -6.54 -8.35
CA PHE A 60 -8.78 -6.29 -7.45
C PHE A 60 -9.05 -5.07 -6.57
N ILE A 61 -8.47 -5.06 -5.37
CA ILE A 61 -8.42 -3.89 -4.51
C ILE A 61 -6.98 -3.39 -4.41
N VAL A 62 -6.80 -2.07 -4.51
CA VAL A 62 -5.46 -1.44 -4.43
C VAL A 62 -5.59 0.02 -4.05
N TRP A 63 -4.47 0.67 -3.80
CA TRP A 63 -4.38 2.10 -3.56
C TRP A 63 -4.20 2.95 -4.84
N GLU A 64 -4.49 4.24 -4.74
CA GLU A 64 -4.10 5.25 -5.71
C GLU A 64 -2.57 5.30 -5.90
N SER A 65 -2.04 5.67 -7.05
CA SER A 65 -2.76 6.05 -8.29
C SER A 65 -3.10 4.85 -9.16
N VAL A 66 -2.86 3.62 -8.70
CA VAL A 66 -3.15 2.40 -9.49
C VAL A 66 -4.64 2.32 -9.81
N VAL A 67 -5.51 2.72 -8.88
CA VAL A 67 -6.96 2.82 -9.10
C VAL A 67 -7.27 3.81 -10.23
N SER A 68 -6.74 5.03 -10.17
CA SER A 68 -6.93 6.05 -11.22
C SER A 68 -6.35 5.62 -12.56
N THR A 69 -5.20 4.96 -12.57
CA THR A 69 -4.57 4.39 -13.78
C THR A 69 -5.45 3.33 -14.42
N ALA A 70 -6.09 2.46 -13.62
CA ALA A 70 -7.00 1.43 -14.12
C ALA A 70 -8.28 2.05 -14.71
N LYS A 71 -8.86 3.05 -14.03
CA LYS A 71 -10.06 3.76 -14.50
C LYS A 71 -9.80 4.56 -15.78
N LEU A 72 -8.77 5.40 -15.80
CA LEU A 72 -8.40 6.21 -16.97
C LEU A 72 -7.91 5.34 -18.14
N GLY A 73 -7.22 4.24 -17.82
CA GLY A 73 -6.80 3.21 -18.77
C GLY A 73 -7.94 2.34 -19.31
N LYS A 74 -9.19 2.55 -18.85
CA LYS A 74 -10.37 1.76 -19.23
C LYS A 74 -10.21 0.26 -18.98
N ILE A 75 -9.43 -0.11 -17.97
CA ILE A 75 -9.17 -1.50 -17.59
C ILE A 75 -10.33 -2.08 -16.79
N GLY A 76 -10.92 -1.28 -15.90
CA GLY A 76 -12.00 -1.71 -15.03
C GLY A 76 -12.76 -0.53 -14.45
N THR A 77 -13.83 -0.85 -13.72
CA THR A 77 -14.71 0.12 -13.07
C THR A 77 -14.51 0.07 -11.55
N VAL A 78 -14.36 1.23 -10.93
CA VAL A 78 -14.29 1.36 -9.47
C VAL A 78 -15.71 1.28 -8.92
N ILE A 79 -15.98 0.32 -8.03
CA ILE A 79 -17.32 0.06 -7.49
C ILE A 79 -17.43 0.31 -5.98
N ALA A 80 -16.29 0.41 -5.28
CA ALA A 80 -16.27 0.73 -3.86
C ALA A 80 -14.96 1.44 -3.53
N ARG A 81 -15.04 2.40 -2.61
CA ARG A 81 -13.93 3.11 -1.96
C ARG A 81 -13.89 2.74 -0.49
N ASP A 82 -12.90 3.24 0.25
CA ASP A 82 -12.67 2.89 1.66
C ASP A 82 -13.96 2.94 2.49
N GLY A 83 -14.73 4.03 2.41
CA GLY A 83 -15.99 4.18 3.17
C GLY A 83 -17.15 3.28 2.71
N ASP A 84 -17.11 2.74 1.49
CA ASP A 84 -18.16 1.85 0.96
C ASP A 84 -17.94 0.38 1.37
N ILE A 85 -16.72 0.04 1.83
CA ILE A 85 -16.35 -1.34 2.18
C ILE A 85 -16.76 -1.60 3.64
N PRO A 86 -17.54 -2.66 3.91
CA PRO A 86 -17.93 -3.00 5.28
C PRO A 86 -16.75 -3.37 6.21
N PRO A 87 -16.96 -3.35 7.53
CA PRO A 87 -18.17 -2.88 8.24
C PRO A 87 -18.46 -1.40 8.03
N ASP A 88 -19.73 -1.00 8.17
CA ASP A 88 -20.24 0.33 7.82
C ASP A 88 -19.32 1.47 8.28
N HIS A 89 -18.80 2.23 7.31
CA HIS A 89 -17.88 3.36 7.48
C HIS A 89 -16.58 3.09 8.28
N LYS A 90 -16.24 1.84 8.60
CA LYS A 90 -15.07 1.50 9.44
C LYS A 90 -13.75 2.03 8.87
N TRP A 91 -13.58 1.92 7.56
CA TRP A 91 -12.34 2.29 6.87
C TRP A 91 -12.33 3.75 6.41
N GLU A 92 -13.45 4.46 6.57
CA GLU A 92 -13.54 5.86 6.24
C GLU A 92 -12.55 6.64 7.11
N ASN A 93 -11.68 7.42 6.46
CA ASN A 93 -10.65 8.22 7.11
C ASN A 93 -9.58 7.41 7.90
N ALA A 94 -9.57 6.08 7.80
CA ALA A 94 -8.50 5.28 8.40
C ALA A 94 -7.15 5.61 7.72
N ALA A 95 -6.10 5.70 8.54
CA ALA A 95 -4.75 5.99 8.07
C ALA A 95 -4.29 4.87 7.12
N CYS A 96 -4.06 5.20 5.85
CA CYS A 96 -3.51 4.22 4.91
C CYS A 96 -2.00 4.10 5.10
N ASN A 97 -1.30 5.21 5.39
CA ASN A 97 0.14 5.25 5.57
C ASN A 97 0.53 6.11 6.77
N VAL A 98 1.71 5.80 7.29
CA VAL A 98 2.26 6.36 8.52
C VAL A 98 3.74 6.67 8.35
N LEU A 99 4.22 7.58 9.20
CA LEU A 99 5.63 7.74 9.52
C LEU A 99 5.96 6.84 10.71
N VAL A 100 6.90 5.92 10.52
CA VAL A 100 7.40 5.02 11.57
C VAL A 100 8.86 5.35 11.84
N MET A 101 9.26 5.30 13.10
CA MET A 101 10.66 5.48 13.50
C MET A 101 11.06 4.40 14.51
N ARG A 102 12.33 4.00 14.47
CA ARG A 102 12.90 3.13 15.50
C ARG A 102 12.93 3.84 16.85
N ASN A 103 12.64 3.12 17.93
CA ASN A 103 12.57 3.71 19.27
C ASN A 103 13.94 4.21 19.72
N ASN A 104 15.01 3.43 19.48
CA ASN A 104 16.39 3.85 19.79
C ASN A 104 16.80 5.15 19.07
N PHE A 105 16.34 5.36 17.82
CA PHE A 105 16.61 6.60 17.09
C PHE A 105 15.86 7.79 17.71
N VAL A 106 14.58 7.60 18.08
CA VAL A 106 13.80 8.63 18.76
C VAL A 106 14.43 9.03 20.10
N GLU A 107 14.90 8.05 20.88
CA GLU A 107 15.58 8.29 22.16
C GLU A 107 16.93 9.00 21.99
N GLN A 108 17.71 8.60 20.99
CA GLN A 108 19.04 9.15 20.75
C GLN A 108 19.01 10.54 20.10
N TYR A 109 18.04 10.79 19.21
CA TYR A 109 17.93 12.01 18.42
C TYR A 109 16.50 12.61 18.44
N PRO A 110 15.95 12.96 19.63
CA PRO A 110 14.55 13.37 19.77
C PRO A 110 14.20 14.61 18.96
N GLU A 111 15.10 15.59 18.88
CA GLU A 111 14.88 16.81 18.09
C GLU A 111 14.93 16.55 16.57
N ILE A 112 15.71 15.56 16.13
CA ILE A 112 15.73 15.15 14.71
C ILE A 112 14.45 14.39 14.37
N ALA A 113 14.00 13.48 15.23
CA ALA A 113 12.73 12.79 15.09
C ALA A 113 11.55 13.77 15.01
N ALA A 114 11.52 14.77 15.90
CA ALA A 114 10.50 15.82 15.89
C ALA A 114 10.57 16.68 14.63
N LEU A 115 11.75 17.08 14.16
CA LEU A 115 11.90 17.83 12.91
C LEU A 115 11.46 17.01 11.68
N LEU A 116 11.72 15.70 11.64
CA LEU A 116 11.24 14.82 10.56
C LEU A 116 9.71 14.70 10.55
N SER A 117 9.09 14.62 11.73
CA SER A 117 7.65 14.70 11.87
C SER A 117 7.12 16.09 11.46
N ALA A 118 7.78 17.17 11.86
CA ALA A 118 7.39 18.54 11.54
C ALA A 118 7.46 18.82 10.02
N VAL A 119 8.50 18.37 9.33
CA VAL A 119 8.58 18.53 7.86
C VAL A 119 7.52 17.69 7.14
N THR A 120 7.04 16.60 7.74
CA THR A 120 5.90 15.83 7.21
C THR A 120 4.61 16.63 7.32
N ILE A 121 4.35 17.25 8.49
CA ILE A 121 3.21 18.15 8.73
C ILE A 121 3.27 19.33 7.75
N ALA A 122 4.44 19.96 7.60
CA ALA A 122 4.64 21.05 6.65
C ALA A 122 4.36 20.64 5.20
N GLY A 123 4.69 19.40 4.82
CA GLY A 123 4.35 18.82 3.52
C GLY A 123 2.83 18.74 3.31
N ASN A 124 2.09 18.28 4.30
CA ASN A 124 0.62 18.27 4.27
C ASN A 124 0.06 19.69 4.10
N HIS A 125 0.53 20.66 4.88
CA HIS A 125 0.12 22.06 4.73
C HIS A 125 0.43 22.62 3.34
N GLN A 126 1.58 22.25 2.75
CA GLN A 126 1.95 22.70 1.40
C GLN A 126 1.07 22.06 0.32
N ILE A 127 0.67 20.79 0.48
CA ILE A 127 -0.30 20.13 -0.41
C ILE A 127 -1.65 20.84 -0.35
N GLU A 128 -2.13 21.19 0.84
CA GLU A 128 -3.40 21.90 1.02
C GLU A 128 -3.34 23.31 0.42
N LYS A 129 -2.23 24.02 0.62
CA LYS A 129 -2.01 25.38 0.12
C LYS A 129 -1.91 25.45 -1.40
N ASP A 130 -1.22 24.51 -2.03
CA ASP A 130 -0.98 24.48 -3.48
C ASP A 130 -1.09 23.06 -4.05
N PRO A 131 -2.33 22.56 -4.22
CA PRO A 131 -2.57 21.19 -4.66
C PRO A 131 -2.14 20.95 -6.12
N ASP A 132 -2.10 21.99 -6.97
CA ASP A 132 -1.63 21.87 -8.36
C ASP A 132 -0.12 21.59 -8.42
N THR A 133 0.67 22.36 -7.66
CA THR A 133 2.11 22.11 -7.55
C THR A 133 2.38 20.75 -6.91
N ALA A 134 1.62 20.37 -5.88
CA ALA A 134 1.75 19.05 -5.26
C ALA A 134 1.51 17.91 -6.26
N ARG A 135 0.45 17.99 -7.07
CA ARG A 135 0.19 16.99 -8.13
C ARG A 135 1.31 16.93 -9.16
N ASN A 136 1.84 18.07 -9.58
CA ASN A 136 2.98 18.11 -10.51
C ASN A 136 4.23 17.45 -9.92
N ILE A 137 4.54 17.74 -8.66
CA ILE A 137 5.66 17.11 -7.93
C ILE A 137 5.45 15.60 -7.87
N THR A 138 4.28 15.14 -7.42
CA THR A 138 3.98 13.72 -7.25
C THR A 138 3.99 12.99 -8.58
N ALA A 139 3.40 13.53 -9.64
CA ALA A 139 3.41 12.93 -10.97
C ALA A 139 4.84 12.73 -11.50
N ASN A 140 5.67 13.78 -11.42
CA ASN A 140 7.06 13.68 -11.84
C ASN A 140 7.87 12.73 -10.95
N TRP A 141 7.58 12.69 -9.65
CA TRP A 141 8.24 11.80 -8.72
C TRP A 141 7.91 10.34 -9.01
N VAL A 142 6.63 10.00 -9.19
CA VAL A 142 6.13 8.63 -9.34
C VAL A 142 6.40 8.10 -10.74
N TYR A 143 6.09 8.89 -11.78
CA TYR A 143 6.11 8.46 -13.18
C TYR A 143 7.25 9.05 -14.02
N GLY A 144 7.88 10.13 -13.54
CA GLY A 144 8.82 10.92 -14.35
C GLY A 144 8.12 11.72 -15.43
N SER A 145 8.87 12.09 -16.46
CA SER A 145 8.40 12.93 -17.58
C SER A 145 7.72 12.16 -18.71
N LYS A 146 7.64 10.83 -18.63
CA LYS A 146 7.13 9.98 -19.72
C LYS A 146 5.66 9.62 -19.48
N PRO A 147 4.85 9.50 -20.55
CA PRO A 147 3.50 8.97 -20.44
C PRO A 147 3.47 7.57 -19.84
N ILE A 148 2.43 7.28 -19.07
CA ILE A 148 2.19 5.97 -18.46
C ILE A 148 1.55 5.07 -19.52
N ARG A 149 2.12 3.89 -19.73
CA ARG A 149 1.51 2.89 -20.62
C ARG A 149 0.53 2.03 -19.82
N SER A 150 -0.75 2.06 -20.18
CA SER A 150 -1.82 1.30 -19.50
C SER A 150 -2.75 0.67 -20.55
N ALA A 151 -2.79 -0.67 -20.62
CA ALA A 151 -3.65 -1.44 -21.53
C ALA A 151 -3.71 -0.94 -23.01
N GLY A 152 -2.56 -0.53 -23.57
CA GLY A 152 -2.48 -0.04 -24.95
C GLY A 152 -2.79 1.45 -25.11
N LEU A 153 -3.15 2.15 -24.04
CA LEU A 153 -3.29 3.60 -23.97
C LEU A 153 -2.03 4.24 -23.36
N TYR A 154 -1.88 5.53 -23.64
CA TYR A 154 -0.91 6.40 -22.99
C TYR A 154 -1.68 7.39 -22.13
N LEU A 155 -1.39 7.38 -20.83
CA LEU A 155 -1.98 8.31 -19.87
C LEU A 155 -0.96 9.40 -19.53
N ASN A 156 -1.46 10.63 -19.37
CA ASN A 156 -0.66 11.71 -18.83
C ASN A 156 -0.54 11.54 -17.30
N PRO A 157 0.68 11.51 -16.74
CA PRO A 157 0.89 11.45 -15.30
C PRO A 157 0.07 12.47 -14.50
N ILE A 158 -0.08 13.70 -15.03
CA ILE A 158 -0.86 14.76 -14.36
C ILE A 158 -2.35 14.43 -14.31
N ASP A 159 -2.92 13.83 -15.36
CA ASP A 159 -4.33 13.45 -15.37
C ASP A 159 -4.60 12.33 -14.35
N VAL A 160 -3.63 11.42 -14.17
CA VAL A 160 -3.69 10.38 -13.14
C VAL A 160 -3.68 10.99 -11.75
N GLU A 161 -2.76 11.91 -11.45
CA GLU A 161 -2.70 12.57 -10.14
C GLU A 161 -3.90 13.50 -9.88
N ASN A 162 -4.41 14.19 -10.90
CA ASN A 162 -5.64 14.99 -10.82
C ASN A 162 -6.83 14.15 -10.38
N GLN A 163 -6.89 12.89 -10.78
CA GLN A 163 -7.93 11.98 -10.35
C GLN A 163 -7.62 11.36 -8.99
N ALA A 164 -6.38 10.92 -8.74
CA ALA A 164 -5.98 10.25 -7.51
C ALA A 164 -6.14 11.14 -6.28
N PHE A 165 -5.69 12.40 -6.35
CA PHE A 165 -5.75 13.35 -5.22
C PHE A 165 -7.16 13.64 -4.73
N GLN A 166 -8.20 13.36 -5.53
CA GLN A 166 -9.59 13.53 -5.10
C GLN A 166 -10.02 12.50 -4.05
N TYR A 167 -9.29 11.39 -3.96
CA TYR A 167 -9.61 10.27 -3.07
C TYR A 167 -8.60 10.11 -1.93
N ILE A 168 -7.61 10.99 -1.84
CA ILE A 168 -6.57 10.96 -0.80
C ILE A 168 -6.73 12.19 0.07
N THR A 169 -6.88 11.99 1.38
CA THR A 169 -6.80 13.07 2.36
C THR A 169 -5.42 13.05 2.98
N PHE A 170 -4.57 14.04 2.67
CA PHE A 170 -3.25 14.18 3.28
C PHE A 170 -3.38 14.80 4.67
N THR A 171 -3.00 14.04 5.71
CA THR A 171 -3.22 14.46 7.10
C THR A 171 -2.29 13.72 8.06
N SER A 172 -1.95 14.40 9.15
CA SER A 172 -1.14 13.86 10.24
C SER A 172 -1.97 13.28 11.40
N SER A 173 -3.29 13.31 11.30
CA SER A 173 -4.21 12.95 12.40
C SER A 173 -5.25 11.90 12.03
N ALA A 174 -5.03 11.13 10.97
CA ALA A 174 -5.90 10.01 10.65
C ALA A 174 -5.73 8.89 11.69
N PRO A 175 -6.82 8.29 12.19
CA PRO A 175 -6.74 7.18 13.13
C PRO A 175 -6.12 5.95 12.46
N LEU A 176 -5.32 5.19 13.21
CA LEU A 176 -4.84 3.89 12.73
C LEU A 176 -6.02 2.92 12.55
N PRO A 177 -5.97 2.03 11.54
CA PRO A 177 -7.00 1.01 11.38
C PRO A 177 -7.01 0.06 12.58
N ASP A 178 -8.18 -0.38 13.01
CA ASP A 178 -8.29 -1.42 14.04
C ASP A 178 -7.91 -2.78 13.45
N ILE A 179 -6.69 -3.23 13.78
CA ILE A 179 -6.14 -4.53 13.39
C ILE A 179 -6.34 -5.65 14.44
N SER A 180 -7.28 -5.49 15.38
CA SER A 180 -7.57 -6.48 16.43
C SER A 180 -7.78 -7.91 15.90
N ARG A 181 -8.38 -8.05 14.71
CA ARG A 181 -8.57 -9.34 14.01
C ARG A 181 -7.25 -10.07 13.76
N LEU A 182 -6.20 -9.35 13.36
CA LEU A 182 -4.87 -9.93 13.15
C LEU A 182 -4.27 -10.44 14.45
N LYS A 183 -4.47 -9.70 15.56
CA LYS A 183 -3.99 -10.10 16.90
C LYS A 183 -4.63 -11.41 17.37
N SER A 184 -5.94 -11.57 17.16
CA SER A 184 -6.66 -12.80 17.56
C SER A 184 -6.25 -14.05 16.76
N SER A 185 -5.62 -13.88 15.59
CA SER A 185 -5.15 -14.99 14.76
C SER A 185 -3.70 -15.41 15.03
N MET A 186 -3.01 -14.72 15.94
CA MET A 186 -1.66 -15.02 16.38
C MET A 186 -1.73 -15.59 17.81
N ASP A 187 -1.70 -16.93 17.95
CA ASP A 187 -2.01 -17.64 19.22
C ASP A 187 -1.09 -17.33 20.43
N GLU A 188 -1.76 -17.32 21.59
CA GLU A 188 -1.42 -17.56 23.01
C GLU A 188 -0.24 -16.92 23.76
N ASP A 189 0.82 -16.36 23.15
CA ASP A 189 1.81 -15.58 23.92
C ASP A 189 1.52 -14.07 23.94
N SER A 190 0.24 -13.75 24.20
CA SER A 190 -0.31 -12.38 24.31
C SER A 190 0.37 -11.53 25.40
N SER A 191 1.27 -12.12 26.20
CA SER A 191 2.03 -11.43 27.25
C SER A 191 3.14 -10.51 26.71
N GLN A 192 3.53 -10.64 25.43
CA GLN A 192 4.63 -9.87 24.84
C GLN A 192 4.23 -8.90 23.72
N MET A 193 2.96 -8.83 23.33
CA MET A 193 2.54 -7.86 22.30
C MET A 193 2.60 -6.43 22.85
N LYS A 194 3.45 -5.58 22.25
CA LYS A 194 3.47 -4.13 22.52
C LYS A 194 2.10 -3.56 22.16
N VAL A 195 1.37 -3.06 23.17
CA VAL A 195 0.03 -2.47 23.01
C VAL A 195 0.12 -1.02 22.54
N ASP A 196 1.26 -0.36 22.78
CA ASP A 196 1.48 1.03 22.39
C ASP A 196 2.30 1.10 21.10
N TYR A 197 1.59 1.18 19.98
CA TYR A 197 2.22 1.38 18.66
C TYR A 197 2.55 2.84 18.39
N ILE A 198 2.03 3.78 19.20
CA ILE A 198 2.02 5.20 18.87
C ILE A 198 2.94 5.95 19.83
N ASN A 199 4.00 6.55 19.31
CA ASN A 199 4.78 7.52 20.08
C ASN A 199 4.31 8.94 19.79
N GLY A 200 3.24 9.35 20.48
CA GLY A 200 2.65 10.69 20.31
C GLY A 200 3.54 11.84 20.77
N SER A 201 4.56 11.58 21.60
CA SER A 201 5.45 12.64 22.12
C SER A 201 6.25 13.33 21.02
N VAL A 202 6.67 12.58 20.00
CA VAL A 202 7.39 13.12 18.84
C VAL A 202 6.48 14.05 18.04
N MET A 203 5.22 13.65 17.83
CA MET A 203 4.22 14.46 17.11
C MET A 203 3.87 15.74 17.89
N LEU A 204 3.75 15.67 19.22
CA LEU A 204 3.54 16.86 20.06
C LEU A 204 4.72 17.84 19.94
N ARG A 205 5.96 17.33 20.03
CA ARG A 205 7.15 18.16 19.84
C ARG A 205 7.22 18.76 18.44
N ALA A 206 6.83 18.01 17.42
CA ALA A 206 6.75 18.51 16.04
C ALA A 206 5.73 19.68 15.90
N GLN A 207 4.59 19.62 16.59
CA GLN A 207 3.62 20.72 16.61
C GLN A 207 4.18 21.97 17.28
N GLU A 208 4.96 21.83 18.36
CA GLU A 208 5.66 22.96 18.96
C GLU A 208 6.66 23.61 17.99
N LEU A 209 7.38 22.81 17.18
CA LEU A 209 8.29 23.31 16.15
C LEU A 209 7.53 24.04 15.04
N ILE A 210 6.41 23.49 14.57
CA ILE A 210 5.50 24.16 13.62
C ILE A 210 5.01 25.51 14.17
N ASN A 211 4.79 25.60 15.49
CA ASN A 211 4.37 26.82 16.18
C ASN A 211 5.54 27.77 16.52
N GLY A 212 6.74 27.51 16.01
CA GLY A 212 7.89 28.41 16.10
C GLY A 212 8.83 28.18 17.29
N SER A 213 8.67 27.08 18.04
CA SER A 213 9.68 26.71 19.04
C SER A 213 11.00 26.32 18.36
N SER A 214 12.12 26.47 19.07
CA SER A 214 13.44 26.11 18.55
C SER A 214 13.85 24.71 18.99
N PRO A 215 14.48 23.91 18.10
CA PRO A 215 15.09 22.64 18.47
C PRO A 215 16.48 22.84 19.09
N VAL A 216 16.90 21.87 19.91
CA VAL A 216 18.27 21.81 20.45
C VAL A 216 19.08 20.83 19.59
N LEU A 217 19.91 21.36 18.70
CA LEU A 217 20.65 20.56 17.73
C LEU A 217 22.04 20.16 18.23
N SER A 218 22.44 18.93 17.87
CA SER A 218 23.82 18.47 18.00
C SER A 218 24.76 19.23 17.07
N ASN A 219 26.01 19.43 17.50
CA ASN A 219 27.09 19.94 16.64
C ASN A 219 27.62 18.86 15.66
N ASP A 220 27.24 17.60 15.85
CA ASP A 220 27.54 16.46 14.98
C ASP A 220 26.22 15.90 14.41
N PRO A 221 25.78 16.39 13.23
CA PRO A 221 24.53 15.98 12.61
C PRO A 221 24.54 14.50 12.20
N PRO A 222 23.51 13.69 12.57
CA PRO A 222 23.46 12.29 12.18
C PRO A 222 23.13 12.11 10.69
N VAL A 223 23.38 10.91 10.18
CA VAL A 223 22.81 10.42 8.93
C VAL A 223 21.56 9.61 9.26
N VAL A 224 20.43 9.95 8.63
CA VAL A 224 19.14 9.30 8.79
C VAL A 224 18.76 8.64 7.48
N ARG A 225 18.53 7.33 7.50
CA ARG A 225 18.07 6.55 6.36
C ARG A 225 16.56 6.37 6.47
N ILE A 226 15.84 6.75 5.42
CA ILE A 226 14.37 6.75 5.38
C ILE A 226 13.89 5.84 4.27
N GLY A 227 13.18 4.76 4.64
CA GLY A 227 12.51 3.86 3.70
C GLY A 227 11.19 4.42 3.18
N TYR A 228 10.85 4.16 1.92
CA TYR A 228 9.53 4.49 1.34
C TYR A 228 9.27 3.69 0.07
N LEU A 229 8.01 3.59 -0.39
CA LEU A 229 7.71 3.02 -1.70
C LEU A 229 7.65 4.14 -2.75
N PRO A 230 8.51 4.13 -3.78
CA PRO A 230 8.66 5.30 -4.66
C PRO A 230 7.64 5.38 -5.80
N SER A 231 6.75 4.39 -5.90
CA SER A 231 5.76 4.25 -6.98
C SER A 231 4.32 4.46 -6.49
N SER A 232 4.13 5.35 -5.52
CA SER A 232 2.83 5.57 -4.88
C SER A 232 2.68 7.03 -4.50
N ASP A 233 1.60 7.65 -4.96
CA ASP A 233 1.23 9.04 -4.65
C ASP A 233 0.82 9.25 -3.19
N LEU A 234 0.44 8.18 -2.50
CA LEU A 234 0.19 8.19 -1.06
C LEU A 234 1.35 8.77 -0.23
N TYR A 235 2.60 8.75 -0.73
CA TYR A 235 3.74 9.36 -0.04
C TYR A 235 4.04 10.80 -0.50
N ALA A 236 3.09 11.47 -1.18
CA ALA A 236 3.22 12.86 -1.62
C ALA A 236 3.75 13.83 -0.55
N PRO A 237 3.39 13.72 0.76
CA PRO A 237 3.94 14.62 1.77
C PRO A 237 5.47 14.60 1.81
N LEU A 238 6.12 13.43 1.65
CA LEU A 238 7.58 13.33 1.56
C LEU A 238 8.10 14.05 0.31
N TYR A 239 7.46 13.84 -0.83
CA TYR A 239 7.91 14.39 -2.12
C TYR A 239 7.78 15.91 -2.16
N VAL A 240 6.62 16.41 -1.70
CA VAL A 240 6.30 17.84 -1.67
C VAL A 240 7.19 18.55 -0.67
N THR A 241 7.43 17.98 0.51
CA THR A 241 8.36 18.57 1.48
C THR A 241 9.76 18.75 0.90
N ILE A 242 10.22 17.82 0.07
CA ILE A 242 11.53 17.88 -0.57
C ILE A 242 11.53 18.89 -1.73
N MET A 243 10.55 18.82 -2.62
CA MET A 243 10.57 19.61 -3.85
C MET A 243 10.11 21.05 -3.65
N SER A 244 9.28 21.32 -2.64
CA SER A 244 8.88 22.65 -2.17
C SER A 244 9.66 23.09 -0.93
N HIS A 245 10.89 22.61 -0.80
CA HIS A 245 11.69 22.87 0.41
C HIS A 245 11.88 24.37 0.66
N LYS A 246 12.04 25.20 -0.37
CA LYS A 246 12.29 26.64 -0.22
C LYS A 246 11.13 27.34 0.48
N GLU A 247 9.92 27.10 -0.01
CA GLU A 247 8.68 27.64 0.56
C GLU A 247 8.51 27.19 2.02
N ILE A 248 8.87 25.94 2.32
CA ILE A 248 8.81 25.37 3.66
C ILE A 248 9.89 25.99 4.57
N CYS A 249 11.14 26.13 4.10
CA CYS A 249 12.23 26.77 4.85
C CYS A 249 11.85 28.21 5.20
N ASP A 250 11.31 28.96 4.24
CA ASP A 250 10.93 30.37 4.41
C ASP A 250 9.77 30.53 5.39
N THR A 251 8.84 29.56 5.43
CA THR A 251 7.65 29.60 6.30
C THR A 251 7.98 29.19 7.73
N TYR A 252 8.72 28.09 7.92
CA TYR A 252 8.88 27.45 9.23
C TYR A 252 10.30 27.58 9.81
N GLY A 253 11.26 28.06 9.03
CA GLY A 253 12.67 28.09 9.42
C GLY A 253 13.35 26.72 9.38
N PHE A 254 12.63 25.63 9.09
CA PHE A 254 13.18 24.30 8.84
C PHE A 254 12.61 23.70 7.56
N CYS A 255 13.31 22.74 6.98
CA CYS A 255 12.90 22.08 5.74
C CYS A 255 13.75 20.83 5.46
N LEU A 256 13.31 19.99 4.53
CA LEU A 256 14.10 18.89 3.99
C LEU A 256 14.52 19.26 2.56
N ALA A 257 15.75 19.76 2.38
CA ALA A 257 16.22 20.23 1.08
C ALA A 257 16.94 19.10 0.31
N PRO A 258 16.63 18.84 -0.97
CA PRO A 258 17.32 17.82 -1.76
C PRO A 258 18.79 18.19 -1.96
N ASP A 259 19.65 17.19 -2.11
CA ASP A 259 21.03 17.44 -2.51
C ASP A 259 21.06 18.14 -3.89
N SER A 260 21.84 19.22 -3.98
CA SER A 260 21.82 20.16 -5.11
C SER A 260 21.99 19.47 -6.47
N GLY A 261 21.12 19.81 -7.43
CA GLY A 261 21.26 19.38 -8.83
C GLY A 261 20.35 18.25 -9.29
N THR A 262 19.45 17.76 -8.44
CA THR A 262 18.47 16.72 -8.81
C THR A 262 17.16 17.35 -9.29
N SER A 263 16.84 17.19 -10.58
CA SER A 263 15.54 17.58 -11.17
C SER A 263 14.51 16.44 -11.18
N GLY A 264 14.91 15.26 -10.73
CA GLY A 264 14.08 14.05 -10.66
C GLY A 264 13.85 13.60 -9.22
N ARG A 265 14.02 12.31 -8.96
CA ARG A 265 13.87 11.69 -7.65
C ARG A 265 15.20 11.72 -6.88
N PRO A 266 15.43 12.65 -5.93
CA PRO A 266 16.65 12.66 -5.13
C PRO A 266 16.78 11.38 -4.30
N THR A 267 18.02 10.93 -4.10
CA THR A 267 18.36 9.84 -3.17
C THR A 267 18.91 10.36 -1.84
N GLY A 268 19.20 11.66 -1.78
CA GLY A 268 19.78 12.33 -0.62
C GLY A 268 19.18 13.72 -0.44
N ALA A 269 19.07 14.13 0.82
CA ALA A 269 18.58 15.42 1.25
C ALA A 269 19.28 15.87 2.54
N SER A 270 19.13 17.13 2.90
CA SER A 270 19.59 17.70 4.16
C SER A 270 18.39 18.24 4.92
N LEU A 271 18.21 17.77 6.16
CA LEU A 271 17.27 18.37 7.09
C LEU A 271 17.93 19.63 7.65
N LEU A 272 17.32 20.79 7.41
CA LEU A 272 17.85 22.09 7.76
C LEU A 272 17.01 22.77 8.84
N TYR A 273 17.65 23.56 9.70
CA TYR A 273 17.03 24.53 10.60
C TYR A 273 17.85 25.83 10.54
N HIS A 274 17.25 26.94 10.12
CA HIS A 274 17.88 28.25 9.89
C HIS A 274 19.25 28.15 9.18
N ASN A 275 19.30 27.39 8.08
CA ASN A 275 20.49 27.08 7.27
C ASN A 275 21.57 26.20 7.94
N GLN A 276 21.41 25.83 9.21
CA GLN A 276 22.23 24.79 9.84
C GLN A 276 21.72 23.41 9.41
N THR A 277 22.64 22.52 9.03
CA THR A 277 22.29 21.11 8.79
C THR A 277 22.01 20.43 10.13
N ALA A 278 20.77 20.02 10.34
CA ALA A 278 20.34 19.25 11.51
C ALA A 278 20.59 17.74 11.32
N ALA A 279 20.42 17.23 10.11
CA ALA A 279 20.76 15.86 9.74
C ALA A 279 21.00 15.72 8.23
N LYS A 280 21.76 14.71 7.83
CA LYS A 280 21.79 14.22 6.45
C LYS A 280 20.76 13.12 6.29
N VAL A 281 20.00 13.14 5.21
CA VAL A 281 18.92 12.19 4.95
C VAL A 281 19.24 11.40 3.69
N VAL A 282 19.15 10.07 3.78
CA VAL A 282 19.28 9.15 2.66
C VAL A 282 17.93 8.49 2.43
N LEU A 283 17.40 8.60 1.21
CA LEU A 283 16.12 8.02 0.83
C LEU A 283 16.35 6.63 0.24
N LEU A 284 15.74 5.62 0.86
CA LEU A 284 15.88 4.22 0.49
C LEU A 284 14.59 3.73 -0.17
N PRO A 285 14.55 3.57 -1.51
CA PRO A 285 13.37 3.05 -2.19
C PRO A 285 13.17 1.57 -1.87
N GLY A 286 11.99 1.22 -1.37
CA GLY A 286 11.51 -0.14 -1.17
C GLY A 286 10.62 -0.63 -2.33
N SER A 287 10.41 -1.94 -2.39
CA SER A 287 9.52 -2.58 -3.37
C SER A 287 8.18 -3.03 -2.80
N VAL A 288 8.12 -3.33 -1.51
CA VAL A 288 6.93 -3.80 -0.78
C VAL A 288 6.97 -3.37 0.69
N GLY A 289 5.80 -3.22 1.31
CA GLY A 289 5.63 -2.77 2.70
C GLY A 289 6.43 -3.61 3.72
N GLY A 290 6.22 -4.93 3.72
CA GLY A 290 6.90 -5.84 4.65
C GLY A 290 8.43 -5.81 4.53
N GLY A 291 8.96 -5.63 3.32
CA GLY A 291 10.41 -5.54 3.09
C GLY A 291 11.03 -4.27 3.69
N VAL A 292 10.33 -3.13 3.61
CA VAL A 292 10.75 -1.88 4.26
C VAL A 292 10.76 -2.06 5.78
N MET A 293 9.71 -2.65 6.35
CA MET A 293 9.65 -2.90 7.79
C MET A 293 10.68 -3.92 8.29
N THR A 294 11.00 -4.94 7.48
CA THR A 294 12.11 -5.86 7.78
C THR A 294 13.43 -5.10 7.85
N GLY A 295 13.70 -4.20 6.89
CA GLY A 295 14.89 -3.36 6.92
C GLY A 295 14.96 -2.44 8.15
N LEU A 296 13.81 -1.92 8.59
CA LEU A 296 13.71 -1.13 9.82
C LEU A 296 14.05 -1.97 11.07
N GLY A 297 13.56 -3.21 11.15
CA GLY A 297 13.90 -4.15 12.23
C GLY A 297 15.35 -4.62 12.22
N GLN A 298 15.97 -4.71 11.04
CA GLN A 298 17.40 -5.05 10.86
C GLN A 298 18.35 -3.87 11.02
N GLU A 299 17.86 -2.71 11.49
CA GLU A 299 18.66 -1.49 11.68
C GLU A 299 19.30 -0.93 10.40
N ALA A 300 18.77 -1.32 9.24
CA ALA A 300 19.22 -0.81 7.94
C ALA A 300 18.71 0.62 7.69
N MET A 301 17.67 1.05 8.41
CA MET A 301 17.09 2.39 8.35
C MET A 301 16.52 2.85 9.69
N GLU A 302 16.50 4.17 9.90
CA GLU A 302 16.01 4.81 11.13
C GLU A 302 14.51 5.08 11.10
N ALA A 303 13.98 5.38 9.91
CA ALA A 303 12.57 5.75 9.72
C ALA A 303 12.01 5.18 8.41
N ALA A 304 10.68 5.15 8.30
CA ALA A 304 10.01 4.78 7.07
C ALA A 304 8.66 5.50 6.91
N TYR A 305 8.34 5.84 5.66
CA TYR A 305 6.98 6.16 5.22
C TYR A 305 6.39 4.90 4.61
N ILE A 306 5.41 4.28 5.27
CA ILE A 306 4.91 2.97 4.86
C ILE A 306 3.46 2.74 5.31
N GLY A 307 2.81 1.69 4.81
CA GLY A 307 1.44 1.36 5.15
C GLY A 307 1.23 1.14 6.66
N SER A 308 0.07 1.54 7.19
CA SER A 308 -0.30 1.38 8.61
C SER A 308 -0.29 -0.08 9.04
N VAL A 309 -1.07 -0.94 8.36
CA VAL A 309 -1.17 -2.37 8.67
C VAL A 309 0.18 -3.12 8.68
N PRO A 310 1.06 -3.02 7.66
CA PRO A 310 2.36 -3.69 7.75
C PRO A 310 3.25 -3.12 8.85
N SER A 311 3.07 -1.85 9.23
CA SER A 311 3.79 -1.25 10.37
C SER A 311 3.35 -1.85 11.69
N GLU A 312 2.04 -1.82 11.96
CA GLU A 312 1.46 -2.31 13.20
C GLU A 312 1.71 -3.81 13.38
N LEU A 313 1.60 -4.59 12.30
CA LEU A 313 1.90 -6.02 12.30
C LEU A 313 3.36 -6.29 12.71
N GLN A 314 4.32 -5.60 12.09
CA GLN A 314 5.74 -5.83 12.35
C GLN A 314 6.17 -5.34 13.74
N ILE A 315 5.61 -4.22 14.22
CA ILE A 315 5.83 -3.75 15.59
C ILE A 315 5.26 -4.77 16.59
N SER A 316 4.07 -5.32 16.32
CA SER A 316 3.47 -6.36 17.16
C SER A 316 4.30 -7.65 17.21
N MET A 317 5.09 -7.91 16.16
CA MET A 317 6.03 -9.05 16.06
C MET A 317 7.41 -8.76 16.68
N GLY A 318 7.57 -7.64 17.39
CA GLY A 318 8.78 -7.32 18.15
C GLY A 318 9.76 -6.39 17.43
N ASN A 319 9.38 -5.79 16.30
CA ASN A 319 10.18 -4.72 15.72
C ASN A 319 10.18 -3.50 16.66
N ASP A 320 11.35 -3.09 17.14
CA ASP A 320 11.48 -2.01 18.13
C ASP A 320 11.35 -0.61 17.49
N ALA A 321 10.11 -0.31 17.09
CA ALA A 321 9.73 0.92 16.44
C ALA A 321 8.37 1.40 16.94
N SER A 322 8.02 2.63 16.60
CA SER A 322 6.72 3.23 16.87
C SER A 322 6.23 3.99 15.64
N VAL A 323 4.93 3.94 15.43
CA VAL A 323 4.21 4.88 14.58
C VAL A 323 4.27 6.25 15.25
N ILE A 324 4.69 7.25 14.48
CA ILE A 324 4.81 8.65 14.94
C ILE A 324 3.54 9.43 14.60
N GLN A 325 3.06 9.28 13.37
CA GLN A 325 1.88 9.97 12.86
C GLN A 325 1.36 9.29 11.59
N SER A 326 0.10 9.54 11.24
CA SER A 326 -0.37 9.29 9.87
C SER A 326 0.28 10.27 8.89
N ILE A 327 0.19 9.94 7.60
CA ILE A 327 0.51 10.90 6.52
C ILE A 327 -0.66 11.09 5.55
N ASN A 328 -1.60 10.15 5.54
CA ASN A 328 -2.81 10.23 4.73
C ASN A 328 -3.92 9.31 5.26
N ALA A 329 -5.10 9.50 4.72
CA ALA A 329 -6.23 8.59 4.79
C ALA A 329 -6.90 8.43 3.42
N GLY A 330 -7.63 7.32 3.26
CA GLY A 330 -8.32 6.96 2.03
C GLY A 330 -7.37 6.52 0.90
N GLY A 331 -7.87 6.58 -0.33
CA GLY A 331 -7.13 6.27 -1.54
C GLY A 331 -7.19 4.80 -1.94
N SER A 332 -7.97 3.95 -1.27
CA SER A 332 -8.20 2.59 -1.76
C SER A 332 -9.37 2.54 -2.74
N GLY A 333 -9.41 1.51 -3.56
CA GLY A 333 -10.55 1.25 -4.43
C GLY A 333 -10.63 -0.21 -4.83
N LEU A 334 -11.85 -0.75 -4.81
CA LEU A 334 -12.19 -2.03 -5.42
C LEU A 334 -12.58 -1.81 -6.87
N ILE A 335 -11.84 -2.45 -7.77
CA ILE A 335 -12.02 -2.40 -9.21
C ILE A 335 -12.48 -3.76 -9.70
N VAL A 336 -13.52 -3.76 -10.52
CA VAL A 336 -14.03 -4.95 -11.21
C VAL A 336 -13.84 -4.82 -12.71
N ASP A 337 -13.87 -5.96 -13.40
CA ASP A 337 -13.89 -5.98 -14.86
C ASP A 337 -15.10 -5.18 -15.39
N ASN A 338 -14.94 -4.47 -16.52
CA ASN A 338 -16.00 -3.64 -17.09
C ASN A 338 -17.24 -4.44 -17.53
N SER A 339 -17.13 -5.75 -17.72
CA SER A 339 -18.24 -6.65 -18.02
C SER A 339 -18.93 -7.19 -16.76
N ALA A 340 -18.41 -6.91 -15.56
CA ALA A 340 -19.01 -7.36 -14.32
C ALA A 340 -20.38 -6.70 -14.10
N PRO A 341 -21.38 -7.44 -13.56
CA PRO A 341 -22.75 -6.94 -13.40
C PRO A 341 -22.92 -6.09 -12.11
N CYS A 342 -21.86 -5.42 -11.65
CA CYS A 342 -21.85 -4.70 -10.39
C CYS A 342 -21.34 -3.27 -10.55
N THR A 343 -21.96 -2.36 -9.81
CA THR A 343 -21.67 -0.91 -9.83
C THR A 343 -21.43 -0.34 -8.44
N ASP A 344 -21.65 -1.16 -7.40
CA ASP A 344 -21.52 -0.83 -6.00
C ASP A 344 -21.16 -2.10 -5.18
N TRP A 345 -20.88 -1.94 -3.89
CA TRP A 345 -20.58 -3.06 -2.99
C TRP A 345 -21.72 -4.11 -2.95
N ASN A 346 -22.98 -3.68 -2.85
CA ASN A 346 -24.12 -4.60 -2.71
C ASN A 346 -24.34 -5.49 -3.94
N SER A 347 -24.22 -4.91 -5.14
CA SER A 347 -24.27 -5.64 -6.40
C SER A 347 -23.05 -6.55 -6.58
N PHE A 348 -21.87 -6.16 -6.08
CA PHE A 348 -20.70 -7.02 -6.03
C PHE A 348 -20.90 -8.24 -5.13
N ILE A 349 -21.44 -8.05 -3.92
CA ILE A 349 -21.76 -9.17 -3.02
C ILE A 349 -22.81 -10.10 -3.62
N SER A 350 -23.82 -9.55 -4.29
CA SER A 350 -24.82 -10.34 -5.02
C SER A 350 -24.16 -11.19 -6.11
N TRP A 351 -23.21 -10.61 -6.86
CA TRP A 351 -22.44 -11.32 -7.86
C TRP A 351 -21.54 -12.41 -7.28
N VAL A 352 -20.85 -12.15 -6.16
CA VAL A 352 -20.03 -13.15 -5.44
C VAL A 352 -20.89 -14.35 -5.01
N LYS A 353 -22.07 -14.09 -4.43
CA LYS A 353 -23.01 -15.13 -3.97
C LYS A 353 -23.51 -15.99 -5.13
N ASP A 354 -23.92 -15.36 -6.24
CA ASP A 354 -24.37 -16.06 -7.46
C ASP A 354 -23.25 -16.91 -8.10
N ARG A 355 -22.05 -16.34 -8.26
CA ARG A 355 -20.86 -17.02 -8.79
C ARG A 355 -20.46 -18.22 -7.93
N SER A 356 -20.49 -18.06 -6.60
CA SER A 356 -20.22 -19.16 -5.67
C SER A 356 -21.25 -20.29 -5.79
N ALA A 357 -22.54 -19.98 -5.88
CA ALA A 357 -23.60 -20.99 -6.02
C ALA A 357 -23.47 -21.82 -7.31
N LYS A 358 -22.90 -21.22 -8.37
CA LYS A 358 -22.60 -21.87 -9.65
C LYS A 358 -21.28 -22.65 -9.66
N GLY A 359 -20.58 -22.75 -8.53
CA GLY A 359 -19.29 -23.44 -8.42
C GLY A 359 -18.13 -22.70 -9.09
N ASN A 360 -18.30 -21.41 -9.40
CA ASN A 360 -17.27 -20.57 -10.02
C ASN A 360 -17.05 -19.28 -9.21
N PRO A 361 -16.43 -19.34 -8.02
CA PRO A 361 -16.24 -18.17 -7.16
C PRO A 361 -15.52 -17.01 -7.87
N VAL A 362 -15.85 -15.77 -7.47
CA VAL A 362 -15.12 -14.57 -7.91
C VAL A 362 -13.67 -14.63 -7.43
N ILE A 363 -12.72 -14.28 -8.29
CA ILE A 363 -11.28 -14.20 -7.97
C ILE A 363 -10.90 -12.73 -7.77
N VAL A 364 -10.47 -12.38 -6.56
CA VAL A 364 -10.05 -11.03 -6.17
C VAL A 364 -8.54 -11.01 -5.97
N ALA A 365 -7.83 -10.12 -6.70
CA ALA A 365 -6.44 -9.84 -6.39
C ALA A 365 -6.33 -8.87 -5.21
N VAL A 366 -5.48 -9.18 -4.23
CA VAL A 366 -5.23 -8.33 -3.06
C VAL A 366 -3.72 -8.18 -2.82
N PRO A 367 -3.24 -7.05 -2.30
CA PRO A 367 -1.85 -6.89 -1.92
C PRO A 367 -1.62 -7.54 -0.56
N GLN A 368 -0.63 -8.42 -0.45
CA GLN A 368 -0.35 -9.13 0.80
C GLN A 368 0.11 -8.17 1.92
N SER A 369 -0.37 -8.41 3.15
CA SER A 369 -0.02 -7.67 4.37
C SER A 369 -0.28 -6.17 4.22
N SER A 370 -1.44 -5.81 3.70
CA SER A 370 -1.85 -4.43 3.43
C SER A 370 -3.19 -4.10 4.08
N ILE A 371 -3.50 -2.81 4.20
CA ILE A 371 -4.83 -2.38 4.65
C ILE A 371 -5.92 -2.84 3.69
N GLN A 372 -5.63 -2.93 2.38
CA GLN A 372 -6.58 -3.43 1.39
C GLN A 372 -6.90 -4.91 1.56
N GLU A 373 -5.93 -5.73 1.98
CA GLU A 373 -6.21 -7.13 2.35
C GLU A 373 -7.14 -7.19 3.57
N GLU A 374 -6.85 -6.42 4.62
CA GLU A 374 -7.67 -6.42 5.84
C GLU A 374 -9.08 -5.90 5.60
N MET A 375 -9.23 -4.83 4.81
CA MET A 375 -10.51 -4.32 4.31
C MET A 375 -11.34 -5.44 3.71
N MET A 376 -10.78 -6.18 2.74
CA MET A 376 -11.54 -7.24 2.06
C MET A 376 -11.80 -8.43 2.99
N ARG A 377 -10.85 -8.81 3.85
CA ARG A 377 -11.02 -9.95 4.76
C ARG A 377 -12.16 -9.71 5.75
N GLU A 378 -12.18 -8.54 6.37
CA GLU A 378 -13.21 -8.19 7.32
C GLU A 378 -14.56 -7.95 6.65
N ALA A 379 -14.57 -7.32 5.48
CA ALA A 379 -15.79 -7.13 4.71
C ALA A 379 -16.43 -8.47 4.30
N PHE A 380 -15.63 -9.45 3.88
CA PHE A 380 -16.16 -10.78 3.55
C PHE A 380 -16.63 -11.55 4.79
N ASP A 381 -15.94 -11.42 5.93
CA ASP A 381 -16.39 -12.03 7.19
C ASP A 381 -17.73 -11.43 7.64
N TYR A 382 -17.86 -10.10 7.58
CA TYR A 382 -19.09 -9.35 7.83
C TYR A 382 -20.25 -9.83 6.94
N GLU A 383 -19.98 -10.11 5.66
CA GLU A 383 -20.95 -10.60 4.68
C GLU A 383 -21.23 -12.12 4.78
N GLY A 384 -20.53 -12.83 5.69
CA GLY A 384 -20.64 -14.28 5.85
C GLY A 384 -20.07 -15.08 4.67
N ILE A 385 -19.06 -14.55 3.99
CA ILE A 385 -18.41 -15.11 2.80
C ILE A 385 -17.05 -15.69 3.18
N ASN A 386 -16.82 -16.96 2.84
CA ASN A 386 -15.57 -17.65 3.08
C ASN A 386 -14.52 -17.28 2.03
N ILE A 387 -13.29 -17.01 2.47
CA ILE A 387 -12.16 -16.75 1.58
C ILE A 387 -11.39 -18.05 1.34
N LEU A 388 -11.16 -18.36 0.07
CA LEU A 388 -10.28 -19.44 -0.38
C LEU A 388 -9.00 -18.83 -0.94
N LEU A 389 -7.83 -19.36 -0.58
CA LEU A 389 -6.58 -18.93 -1.20
C LEU A 389 -6.40 -19.65 -2.55
N TYR A 390 -6.34 -18.88 -3.64
CA TYR A 390 -6.17 -19.39 -4.99
C TYR A 390 -4.72 -19.81 -5.24
N GLY A 391 -4.52 -20.93 -5.94
CA GLY A 391 -3.19 -21.45 -6.25
C GLY A 391 -2.54 -22.27 -5.12
N ILE A 392 -3.18 -22.37 -3.95
CA ILE A 392 -2.78 -23.31 -2.89
C ILE A 392 -3.64 -24.57 -3.00
N PRO A 393 -3.06 -25.78 -3.13
CA PRO A 393 -3.83 -27.02 -3.15
C PRO A 393 -4.70 -27.16 -1.88
N PRO A 394 -5.91 -27.78 -1.95
CA PRO A 394 -6.88 -27.80 -0.86
C PRO A 394 -6.51 -28.54 0.45
N ARG A 395 -5.23 -28.78 0.75
CA ARG A 395 -4.80 -29.61 1.90
C ARG A 395 -4.29 -28.85 3.12
N TRP A 396 -4.40 -27.53 3.16
CA TRP A 396 -3.92 -26.72 4.29
C TRP A 396 -4.98 -25.77 4.86
N SER A 397 -6.26 -26.18 4.86
CA SER A 397 -7.20 -25.63 5.82
C SER A 397 -6.82 -26.19 7.20
N VAL A 398 -6.13 -25.37 7.99
CA VAL A 398 -5.93 -25.64 9.42
C VAL A 398 -7.31 -25.67 10.05
N ASN A 399 -7.80 -26.86 10.37
CA ASN A 399 -8.90 -27.01 11.30
C ASN A 399 -8.35 -26.60 12.68
N GLY A 400 -8.68 -25.40 13.13
CA GLY A 400 -8.57 -25.04 14.52
C GLY A 400 -9.56 -25.88 15.32
N SER A 401 -9.04 -26.67 16.24
CA SER A 401 -9.75 -27.29 17.36
C SER A 401 -9.28 -26.65 18.64
#